data_AF-A0A1Q7TEE7-F1
#
_entry.id   AF-A0A1Q7TEE7-F1
#
_cell.length_a   1.000
_cell.length_b   1.000
_cell.length_c   1.000
_cell.angle_alpha   90.00
_cell.angle_beta   90.00
_cell.angle_gamma   90.00
#
_symmetry.space_group_name_H-M   'P 1'
#
loop_
_entity.id
_entity.type
_entity.pdbx_description
1 polymer ?
#
loop_
_entity_poly.entity_id
_entity_poly.type
_entity_poly.pdbx_seq_one_letter_code
_entity_poly.pdbx_strand_id
1 'polypeptide(L)' 'MFRSIMGFAILAVVAWLALKLIFGIVGSLFGLATTVLTLAVIGFFFYMALRILSPSTADRVRDMIKGRPSES' A
#
# COMPACT_ATOMS: atom_id res chain seq x y z
N MET A 1 36.09 31.82 7.12
CA MET A 1 35.70 30.62 6.33
C MET A 1 34.91 29.61 7.17
N PHE A 2 35.36 29.26 8.39
CA PHE A 2 34.63 28.36 9.31
C PHE A 2 33.17 28.78 9.58
N ARG A 3 32.91 30.09 9.75
CA ARG A 3 31.56 30.64 9.96
C ARG A 3 30.59 30.45 8.77
N SER A 4 31.12 30.36 7.54
CA SER A 4 30.33 30.10 6.33
C SER A 4 30.08 28.60 6.14
N ILE A 5 31.07 27.76 6.42
CA ILE A 5 30.93 26.29 6.45
C ILE A 5 29.89 25.86 7.48
N MET A 6 29.90 26.49 8.66
CA MET A 6 28.96 26.16 9.74
C MET A 6 27.51 26.54 9.38
N GLY A 7 27.30 27.66 8.69
CA GLY A 7 25.97 28.03 8.16
C GLY A 7 25.48 27.04 7.08
N PHE A 8 26.36 26.65 6.16
CA PHE A 8 26.04 25.65 5.15
C PHE A 8 25.73 24.27 5.77
N ALA A 9 26.49 23.85 6.78
CA ALA A 9 26.27 22.59 7.47
C ALA A 9 24.88 22.53 8.13
N ILE A 10 24.45 23.62 8.79
CA ILE A 10 23.12 23.70 9.39
C ILE A 10 22.03 23.64 8.32
N LEU A 11 22.17 24.40 7.23
CA LEU A 11 21.22 24.36 6.12
C LEU A 11 21.15 22.97 5.46
N ALA A 12 22.30 22.31 5.30
CA ALA A 12 22.37 20.96 4.74
C ALA A 12 21.63 19.95 5.64
N VAL A 13 21.78 20.04 6.97
CA VAL A 13 21.05 19.19 7.91
C VAL A 13 19.54 19.45 7.82
N VAL A 14 19.12 20.71 7.77
CA VAL A 14 17.70 21.08 7.63
C VAL A 14 17.12 20.58 6.31
N ALA A 15 17.82 20.81 5.20
CA ALA A 15 17.41 20.34 3.88
C ALA A 15 17.33 18.80 3.83
N TRP A 16 18.28 18.12 4.45
CA TRP A 16 18.28 16.66 4.57
C TRP A 16 17.07 16.13 5.36
N LEU A 17 16.75 16.77 6.48
CA LEU A 17 15.58 16.42 7.29
C LEU A 17 14.27 16.67 6.53
N ALA A 18 14.16 17.80 5.84
CA ALA A 18 13.00 18.11 5.00
C ALA A 18 12.84 17.07 3.87
N LEU A 19 13.94 16.69 3.23
CA LEU A 19 13.94 15.67 2.17
C LEU A 19 13.46 14.32 2.71
N LYS A 20 13.98 13.89 3.87
CA LYS A 20 13.52 12.66 4.54
C LYS A 20 12.04 12.70 4.89
N LEU A 21 11.52 13.85 5.31
CA LEU A 21 10.11 13.99 5.64
C LEU A 21 9.23 13.82 4.39
N ILE A 22 9.59 14.49 3.29
CA ILE A 22 8.86 14.40 2.02
C ILE A 22 8.87 12.95 1.50
N PHE A 23 10.05 12.34 1.41
CA PHE A 23 10.15 10.94 0.97
C PHE A 23 9.51 9.96 1.95
N GLY A 24 9.50 10.26 3.24
CA GLY A 24 8.79 9.45 4.23
C GLY A 24 7.29 9.46 4.02
N ILE A 25 6.69 10.62 3.77
CA ILE A 25 5.25 10.76 3.51
C ILE A 25 4.88 10.08 2.19
N VAL A 26 5.61 10.40 1.11
CA VAL A 26 5.36 9.80 -0.22
C VAL A 26 5.59 8.30 -0.18
N GLY A 27 6.67 7.85 0.45
CA GLY A 27 7.00 6.44 0.62
C GLY A 27 5.98 5.69 1.46
N SER A 28 5.42 6.31 2.50
CA SER A 28 4.34 5.73 3.30
C SER A 28 3.07 5.54 2.48
N LEU A 29 2.68 6.55 1.68
CA LEU A 29 1.50 6.46 0.84
C LEU A 29 1.66 5.35 -0.23
N PHE A 30 2.83 5.32 -0.86
CA PHE A 30 3.18 4.29 -1.84
C PHE A 30 3.28 2.90 -1.20
N GLY A 31 3.82 2.80 0.01
CA GLY A 31 3.91 1.56 0.77
C GLY A 31 2.54 1.00 1.13
N LEU A 32 1.61 1.86 1.56
CA LEU A 32 0.22 1.47 1.81
C LEU A 32 -0.46 0.98 0.53
N ALA A 33 -0.34 1.74 -0.57
CA ALA A 33 -0.90 1.35 -1.85
C ALA A 33 -0.35 -0.01 -2.33
N THR A 34 0.95 -0.21 -2.21
CA THR A 34 1.63 -1.46 -2.57
C THR A 34 1.19 -2.62 -1.67
N THR A 35 1.01 -2.38 -0.37
CA THR A 35 0.53 -3.39 0.58
C THR A 35 -0.88 -3.84 0.22
N VAL A 36 -1.79 -2.89 -0.04
CA VAL A 36 -3.17 -3.21 -0.46
C VAL A 36 -3.17 -3.96 -1.77
N LEU A 37 -2.36 -3.52 -2.75
CA LEU A 37 -2.24 -4.21 -4.04
C LEU A 37 -1.72 -5.64 -3.87
N THR A 38 -0.71 -5.83 -3.03
CA THR A 38 -0.15 -7.16 -2.74
C THR A 38 -1.19 -8.06 -2.07
N LEU A 39 -1.95 -7.54 -1.11
CA LEU A 39 -3.06 -8.28 -0.49
C LEU A 39 -4.12 -8.67 -1.51
N ALA A 40 -4.48 -7.75 -2.43
CA ALA A 40 -5.44 -8.03 -3.49
C ALA A 40 -4.95 -9.12 -4.45
N VAL A 41 -3.66 -9.08 -4.83
CA VAL A 41 -3.02 -10.12 -5.66
C VAL A 41 -3.06 -11.47 -4.95
N ILE A 42 -2.68 -11.51 -3.67
CA ILE A 42 -2.73 -12.74 -2.87
C ILE A 42 -4.16 -13.29 -2.80
N GLY A 43 -5.14 -12.43 -2.47
CA GLY A 43 -6.56 -12.81 -2.42
C GLY A 43 -7.07 -13.33 -3.77
N PHE A 44 -6.62 -12.73 -4.88
CA PHE A 44 -6.92 -13.20 -6.23
C PHE A 44 -6.35 -14.60 -6.49
N PHE A 45 -5.10 -14.85 -6.14
CA PHE A 45 -4.50 -16.20 -6.29
C PHE A 45 -5.23 -17.23 -5.44
N PHE A 46 -5.62 -16.90 -4.20
CA PHE A 46 -6.44 -17.80 -3.38
C PHE A 46 -7.81 -18.07 -4.00
N TYR A 47 -8.50 -17.03 -4.51
CA TYR A 47 -9.76 -17.21 -5.21
C TYR A 47 -9.61 -18.09 -6.45
N MET A 48 -8.55 -17.88 -7.21
CA MET A 48 -8.26 -18.66 -8.42
C MET A 48 -7.96 -20.12 -8.09
N ALA A 49 -7.13 -20.39 -7.08
CA ALA A 49 -6.86 -21.74 -6.60
C ALA A 49 -8.15 -22.43 -6.12
N LEU A 50 -8.96 -21.73 -5.33
CA LEU A 50 -10.23 -22.24 -4.84
C LEU A 50 -11.21 -22.51 -5.98
N ARG A 51 -11.25 -21.65 -7.02
CA ARG A 51 -12.07 -21.84 -8.22
C ARG A 51 -11.62 -23.02 -9.07
N ILE A 52 -10.32 -23.32 -9.12
CA ILE A 52 -9.77 -24.49 -9.83
C ILE A 52 -10.10 -25.79 -9.07
N LEU A 53 -9.97 -25.79 -7.74
CA LEU A 53 -10.22 -26.96 -6.89
C LEU A 53 -11.72 -27.24 -6.71
N SER A 54 -12.52 -26.19 -6.54
CA SER A 54 -13.96 -26.27 -6.29
C SER A 54 -14.67 -25.02 -6.83
N PRO A 55 -15.17 -25.06 -8.09
CA PRO A 55 -15.89 -23.92 -8.66
C PRO A 55 -17.15 -23.58 -7.86
N SER A 56 -17.81 -24.58 -7.26
CA SER A 56 -19.02 -24.37 -6.45
C SER A 56 -18.74 -23.60 -5.15
N THR A 57 -17.56 -23.77 -4.54
CA THR A 57 -17.16 -22.98 -3.37
C THR A 57 -16.81 -21.54 -3.77
N ALA A 58 -16.19 -21.34 -4.94
CA ALA A 58 -15.84 -20.02 -5.43
C ALA A 58 -17.06 -19.16 -5.75
N ASP A 59 -18.11 -19.77 -6.30
CA ASP A 59 -19.37 -19.08 -6.56
C ASP A 59 -20.10 -18.70 -5.26
N ARG A 60 -20.06 -19.56 -4.23
CA ARG A 60 -20.60 -19.24 -2.89
C ARG A 60 -19.88 -18.08 -2.21
N VAL A 61 -18.54 -18.05 -2.29
CA VAL A 61 -17.71 -16.94 -1.77
C VAL A 61 -18.03 -15.65 -2.53
N ARG A 62 -18.17 -15.71 -3.85
CA ARG A 62 -18.55 -14.56 -4.68
C ARG A 62 -19.93 -14.02 -4.33
N ASP A 63 -20.90 -14.90 -4.12
CA ASP A 63 -22.26 -14.51 -3.73
C ASP A 63 -22.30 -13.91 -2.31
N MET A 64 -21.48 -14.42 -1.40
CA MET A 64 -21.38 -13.88 -0.03
C MET A 64 -20.71 -12.50 -0.02
N ILE A 65 -19.65 -12.29 -0.83
CA ILE A 65 -18.94 -11.01 -0.93
C ILE A 65 -19.78 -9.96 -1.66
N LYS A 66 -20.50 -10.35 -2.72
CA LYS A 66 -21.37 -9.41 -3.46
C LYS A 66 -22.55 -8.92 -2.62
N GLY A 67 -22.89 -9.64 -1.55
CA GLY A 67 -24.14 -9.48 -0.84
C GLY A 67 -25.30 -9.90 -1.75
N ARG A 68 -26.21 -10.72 -1.24
CA ARG A 68 -27.54 -10.74 -1.87
C ARG A 68 -28.06 -9.30 -1.82
N PRO A 69 -28.56 -8.71 -2.93
CA PRO A 69 -29.36 -7.51 -2.80
C PRO A 69 -30.45 -7.87 -1.79
N SER A 70 -30.47 -7.19 -0.64
CA SER A 70 -31.63 -7.23 0.23
C SER A 70 -32.78 -6.72 -0.64
N GLU A 71 -33.62 -7.64 -1.11
CA GLU A 71 -34.86 -7.29 -1.78
C GLU A 71 -35.65 -6.40 -0.82
N SER A 72 -35.64 -5.10 -1.11
CA SER A 72 -36.53 -4.09 -0.54
C SER A 72 -37.64 -3.81 -1.53
#